data_AF-A0A529LGL9-F1
#
_entry.id   AF-A0A529LGL9-F1
#
_cell.length_a   1.000
_cell.length_b   1.000
_cell.length_c   1.000
_cell.angle_alpha   90.00
_cell.angle_beta   90.00
_cell.angle_gamma   90.00
#
_symmetry.space_group_name_H-M   'P 1'
#
loop_
_entity.id
_entity.type
_entity.pdbx_description
1 polymer ?
#
loop_
_entity_poly.entity_id
_entity_poly.type
_entity_poly.pdbx_seq_one_letter_code
_entity_poly.pdbx_strand_id
1 'polypeptide(L)' 'MRFLAISRQAAVIFILSALLAACTVVVDDGPRPRPPRPHPQLCTMQYQPVCARRGGDRQTFANACLAEREGYRILR' A
#
# COMPACT_ATOMS: atom_id res chain seq x y z
N MET A 1 -7.74 -28.27 54.46
CA MET A 1 -8.24 -26.88 54.36
C MET A 1 -7.23 -25.90 53.75
N ARG A 2 -5.93 -25.95 54.11
CA ARG A 2 -4.89 -25.05 53.54
C ARG A 2 -4.61 -25.22 52.03
N PHE A 3 -4.66 -26.46 51.51
CA PHE A 3 -4.49 -26.74 50.07
C PHE A 3 -5.57 -26.10 49.18
N LEU A 4 -6.82 -26.04 49.66
CA LEU A 4 -7.94 -25.42 48.94
C LEU A 4 -7.84 -23.89 48.91
N ALA A 5 -7.18 -23.31 49.93
CA ALA A 5 -6.90 -21.88 49.99
C ALA A 5 -5.75 -21.50 49.03
N ILE A 6 -4.69 -22.32 48.96
CA ILE A 6 -3.56 -22.12 48.03
C ILE A 6 -4.04 -22.22 46.57
N SER A 7 -4.91 -23.18 46.25
CA SER A 7 -5.47 -23.31 44.89
C SER A 7 -6.38 -22.13 44.51
N ARG A 8 -7.20 -21.63 45.45
CA ARG A 8 -8.00 -20.40 45.24
C ARG A 8 -7.13 -19.18 45.00
N GLN A 9 -6.06 -19.00 45.79
CA GLN A 9 -5.17 -17.85 45.60
C GLN A 9 -4.40 -17.93 44.29
N ALA A 10 -3.92 -19.11 43.89
CA ALA A 10 -3.29 -19.31 42.60
C ALA A 10 -4.24 -18.97 41.43
N ALA A 11 -5.51 -19.39 41.51
CA ALA A 11 -6.51 -19.04 40.52
C ALA A 11 -6.77 -17.53 40.44
N VAL A 12 -6.88 -16.85 41.60
CA VAL A 12 -7.09 -15.40 41.66
C VAL A 12 -5.89 -14.64 41.07
N ILE A 13 -4.67 -15.03 41.41
CA ILE A 13 -3.45 -14.41 40.88
C ILE A 13 -3.37 -14.59 39.36
N PHE A 14 -3.69 -15.78 38.86
CA PHE A 14 -3.65 -16.07 37.43
C PHE A 14 -4.70 -15.24 36.66
N ILE A 15 -5.94 -15.19 37.17
CA ILE A 15 -7.02 -14.38 36.58
C ILE A 15 -6.65 -12.90 36.58
N LEU A 16 -6.09 -12.38 37.69
CA LEU A 16 -5.69 -10.99 37.80
C LEU A 16 -4.58 -10.66 36.80
N SER A 17 -3.54 -11.51 36.69
CA SER A 17 -2.45 -11.31 35.73
C SER A 17 -2.94 -11.29 34.27
N ALA A 18 -3.88 -12.17 33.92
CA ALA A 18 -4.48 -12.22 32.59
C ALA A 18 -5.30 -10.95 32.27
N LEU A 19 -6.07 -10.45 33.25
CA LEU A 19 -6.83 -9.20 33.11
C LEU A 19 -5.91 -7.99 32.92
N LEU A 20 -4.82 -7.89 33.70
CA LEU A 20 -3.85 -6.79 33.55
C LEU A 20 -3.08 -6.85 32.22
N ALA A 21 -2.87 -8.05 31.66
CA ALA A 21 -2.18 -8.23 30.38
C ALA A 21 -3.07 -8.00 29.14
N ALA A 22 -4.40 -7.86 29.31
CA ALA A 22 -5.36 -7.88 28.22
C ALA A 22 -5.48 -6.56 27.42
N CYS A 23 -4.74 -5.50 27.78
CA CYS A 23 -4.77 -4.24 27.06
C CYS A 23 -3.94 -4.32 25.77
N THR A 24 -4.53 -4.81 24.67
CA THR A 24 -3.95 -4.67 23.33
C THR A 24 -4.44 -3.37 22.67
N VAL A 25 -3.51 -2.62 22.09
CA VAL A 25 -3.82 -1.40 21.35
C VAL A 25 -4.25 -1.79 19.93
N VAL A 26 -5.45 -1.38 19.51
CA VAL A 26 -5.87 -1.54 18.12
C VAL A 26 -5.14 -0.48 17.29
N VAL A 27 -4.34 -0.91 16.32
CA VAL A 27 -3.76 0.00 15.31
C VAL A 27 -4.79 0.17 14.21
N ASP A 28 -5.42 1.34 14.15
CA ASP A 28 -6.29 1.71 13.03
C ASP A 28 -5.42 2.17 11.85
N ASP A 29 -5.12 1.24 10.94
CA ASP A 29 -4.55 1.57 9.64
C ASP A 29 -5.64 2.22 8.79
N GLY A 30 -5.67 3.56 8.80
CA GLY A 30 -6.60 4.35 8.02
C GLY A 30 -6.59 4.03 6.50
N PRO A 31 -7.55 4.57 5.73
CA PRO A 31 -7.68 4.26 4.31
C PRO A 31 -6.39 4.54 3.52
N ARG A 32 -5.84 3.51 2.88
CA ARG A 32 -4.67 3.66 2.01
C ARG A 32 -5.00 4.59 0.83
N PRO A 33 -4.10 5.51 0.43
CA PRO A 33 -4.30 6.35 -0.75
C PRO A 33 -4.55 5.50 -1.99
N ARG A 34 -5.68 5.74 -2.68
CA ARG A 34 -5.96 5.09 -3.95
C ARG A 34 -4.96 5.63 -5.00
N PRO A 35 -4.30 4.79 -5.80
CA PRO A 35 -3.37 5.26 -6.82
C PRO A 35 -4.09 6.24 -7.76
N PRO A 36 -3.40 7.28 -8.25
CA PRO A 36 -3.99 8.24 -9.20
C PRO A 36 -4.56 7.46 -10.38
N ARG A 37 -5.85 7.61 -10.65
CA ARG A 37 -6.41 7.09 -11.89
C ARG A 37 -5.70 7.83 -13.03
N PRO A 38 -5.17 7.12 -14.05
CA PRO A 38 -4.71 7.79 -15.24
C PRO A 38 -5.91 8.52 -15.83
N HIS A 39 -5.93 9.85 -15.65
CA HIS A 39 -6.92 10.68 -16.32
C HIS A 39 -6.68 10.49 -17.82
N PRO A 40 -7.74 10.44 -18.65
CA PRO A 40 -7.55 10.42 -20.10
C PRO A 40 -6.76 11.66 -20.50
N GLN A 41 -5.49 11.47 -20.85
CA GLN A 41 -4.66 12.56 -21.34
C GLN A 41 -5.10 12.89 -22.76
N LEU A 42 -5.62 14.11 -22.94
CA LEU A 42 -5.87 14.68 -24.25
C LEU A 42 -4.51 15.08 -24.84
N CYS A 43 -4.13 14.42 -25.93
CA CYS A 43 -2.93 14.80 -26.69
C CYS A 43 -3.33 15.61 -27.92
N THR A 44 -2.51 16.59 -28.27
CA THR A 44 -2.63 17.32 -29.53
C THR A 44 -2.34 16.37 -30.70
N MET A 45 -2.85 16.72 -31.88
CA MET A 45 -2.56 16.02 -33.14
C MET A 45 -1.24 16.50 -33.79
N GLN A 46 -0.38 17.17 -33.02
CA GLN A 46 0.89 17.68 -33.51
C GLN A 46 1.86 16.54 -33.78
N TYR A 47 2.54 16.58 -34.93
CA TYR A 47 3.55 15.59 -35.29
C TYR A 47 4.96 16.12 -34.97
N GLN A 48 5.54 15.60 -33.89
CA GLN A 48 6.91 15.85 -33.43
C GLN A 48 7.48 14.53 -32.89
N PRO A 49 7.93 13.64 -33.77
CA PRO A 49 8.12 12.24 -33.40
C PRO A 49 9.25 12.06 -32.38
N VAL A 50 9.04 11.16 -31.44
CA VAL A 50 10.02 10.80 -30.41
C VAL A 50 10.21 9.29 -30.35
N CYS A 51 11.44 8.85 -30.09
CA CYS A 51 11.71 7.45 -29.76
C CYS A 51 11.56 7.26 -28.25
N ALA A 52 10.77 6.25 -27.84
CA ALA A 52 10.51 5.99 -26.44
C ALA A 52 10.61 4.49 -26.12
N ARG A 53 10.80 4.16 -24.84
CA ARG A 53 10.99 2.78 -24.37
C ARG A 53 10.11 2.45 -23.16
N ARG A 54 9.57 1.23 -23.14
CA ARG A 54 8.91 0.63 -21.97
C ARG A 54 9.47 -0.78 -21.75
N GLY A 55 10.32 -0.95 -20.75
CA GLY A 55 11.03 -2.22 -20.54
C GLY A 55 11.98 -2.54 -21.69
N GLY A 56 11.76 -3.67 -22.36
CA GLY A 56 12.49 -4.09 -23.57
C GLY A 56 11.96 -3.50 -24.87
N ASP A 57 10.73 -2.96 -24.87
CA ASP A 57 10.05 -2.48 -26.08
C ASP A 57 10.49 -1.06 -26.42
N ARG A 58 10.90 -0.84 -27.68
CA ARG A 58 11.20 0.49 -28.24
C ARG A 58 10.25 0.80 -29.39
N GLN A 59 9.65 1.98 -29.36
CA GLN A 59 8.70 2.42 -30.37
C GLN A 59 8.83 3.93 -30.63
N THR A 60 8.54 4.35 -31.85
CA THR A 60 8.42 5.75 -32.22
C THR A 60 6.97 6.20 -32.06
N PHE A 61 6.75 7.30 -31.35
CA PHE A 61 5.43 7.91 -31.17
C PHE A 61 5.34 9.20 -31.98
N ALA A 62 4.13 9.56 -32.43
CA ALA A 62 3.91 10.77 -33.21
C ALA A 62 4.24 12.07 -32.44
N ASN A 63 4.15 12.05 -31.11
CA ASN A 63 4.64 13.12 -30.23
C ASN A 63 4.91 12.61 -28.79
N ALA A 64 5.54 13.48 -27.98
CA ALA A 64 5.88 13.20 -26.58
C ALA A 64 4.67 12.87 -25.71
N CYS A 65 3.56 13.61 -25.86
CA CYS A 65 2.33 13.35 -25.10
C CYS A 65 1.81 11.93 -25.34
N LEU A 66 1.79 11.47 -26.59
CA LEU A 66 1.34 10.11 -26.93
C LEU A 66 2.25 9.04 -26.31
N ALA A 67 3.57 9.25 -26.30
CA ALA A 67 4.50 8.34 -25.65
C ALA A 67 4.24 8.24 -24.14
N GLU A 68 4.08 9.39 -23.47
CA GLU A 68 3.86 9.47 -22.02
C GLU A 68 2.49 8.89 -21.62
N ARG A 69 1.45 9.15 -22.42
CA ARG A 69 0.10 8.59 -22.22
C ARG A 69 0.09 7.06 -22.26
N GLU A 70 0.86 6.46 -23.17
CA GLU A 70 1.02 4.99 -23.25
C GLU A 70 2.05 4.44 -22.24
N GLY A 71 2.64 5.31 -21.41
CA GLY A 71 3.59 4.92 -20.34
C GLY A 71 5.01 4.62 -20.82
N TYR A 72 5.40 5.11 -22.00
CA TYR A 72 6.77 5.00 -22.50
C TYR A 72 7.62 6.17 -22.01
N ARG A 73 8.90 5.91 -21.72
CA ARG A 73 9.88 6.98 -21.43
C ARG A 73 10.66 7.37 -22.68
N ILE A 74 10.70 8.67 -22.97
CA ILE A 74 11.41 9.23 -24.11
C ILE A 74 12.93 9.01 -23.94
N LEU A 75 13.57 8.52 -25.00
CA LEU A 75 15.02 8.39 -25.10
C LEU A 75 15.57 9.74 -25.59
N ARG A 76 16.46 10.38 -24.81
CA ARG A 76 17.16 11.62 -25.20
C ARG A 76 18.48 11.31 -25.87
#